data_AF-A0A7Y4WRG0-F1
#
_entry.id   AF-A0A7Y4WRG0-F1
#
_cell.length_a   1.000
_cell.length_b   1.000
_cell.length_c   1.000
_cell.angle_alpha   90.00
_cell.angle_beta   90.00
_cell.angle_gamma   90.00
#
_symmetry.space_group_name_H-M   'P 1'
#
loop_
_entity.id
_entity.type
_entity.pdbx_description
1 polymer ?
#
loop_
_entity_poly.entity_id
_entity_poly.type
_entity_poly.pdbx_seq_one_letter_code
_entity_poly.pdbx_strand_id
1 'polypeptide(L)'
;MSALPAFRRVEPKPYRLIALGRLPAATRDAMGDTLGSLSAMALEPGSWRAKGHGFSGVFVTLGDRGFNVPEEGKFSDYATRVHRIAFELKGTTLTLTPRATRYVRDEKGGLTTGLDPGAGTTRQFEALLPSPTKGTGAGRLSVDAEGLALCADKRFFISDEFAANIYACAADGRMTGVMTPPDAFVPSRKGAVSF
;
A
#
# COMPACT_ATOMS: atom_id res chain seq x y z
N MET A 1 6.94 -32.72 42.10
CA MET A 1 6.04 -31.85 41.31
C MET A 1 6.47 -30.41 41.55
N SER A 2 7.09 -29.73 40.56
CA SER A 2 7.44 -28.32 40.70
C SER A 2 6.29 -27.45 40.18
N ALA A 3 5.82 -26.51 40.99
CA ALA A 3 4.80 -25.54 40.58
C ALA A 3 5.37 -24.63 39.47
N LEU A 4 4.60 -24.45 38.40
CA LEU A 4 4.92 -23.49 37.34
C LEU A 4 4.89 -22.06 37.90
N PRO A 5 5.78 -21.16 37.46
CA PRO A 5 5.79 -19.78 37.94
C PRO A 5 4.52 -19.05 37.50
N ALA A 6 3.89 -18.33 38.43
CA ALA A 6 2.71 -17.53 38.17
C ALA A 6 3.03 -16.42 37.16
N PHE A 7 2.25 -16.33 36.07
CA PHE A 7 2.31 -15.21 35.14
C PHE A 7 1.93 -13.92 35.87
N ARG A 8 2.89 -13.00 36.01
CA ARG A 8 2.67 -11.70 36.62
C ARG A 8 1.82 -10.86 35.66
N ARG A 9 0.57 -10.57 36.04
CA ARG A 9 -0.31 -9.65 35.30
C ARG A 9 0.32 -8.26 35.32
N VAL A 10 0.84 -7.81 34.19
CA VAL A 10 1.28 -6.42 34.02
C VAL A 10 0.01 -5.57 33.90
N GLU A 11 -0.19 -4.63 34.81
CA GLU A 11 -1.28 -3.67 34.70
C GLU A 11 -1.15 -2.90 33.37
N PRO A 12 -2.22 -2.79 32.56
CA PRO A 12 -2.14 -2.10 31.29
C PRO A 12 -1.89 -0.61 31.54
N LYS A 13 -0.70 -0.14 31.18
CA LYS A 13 -0.45 1.31 31.08
C LYS A 13 -1.34 1.86 29.97
N PRO A 14 -2.06 2.99 30.18
CA PRO A 14 -2.80 3.63 29.11
C PRO A 14 -1.83 4.03 28.00
N TYR A 15 -2.14 3.64 26.77
CA TYR A 15 -1.44 4.15 25.59
C TYR A 15 -1.65 5.66 25.55
N ARG A 16 -0.55 6.43 25.52
CA ARG A 16 -0.58 7.89 25.37
C ARG A 16 0.03 8.27 24.03
N LEU A 17 -0.47 9.33 23.40
CA LEU A 17 0.19 9.96 22.26
C LEU A 17 1.58 10.46 22.71
N ILE A 18 2.64 10.03 22.02
CA ILE A 18 4.02 10.38 22.36
C ILE A 18 4.53 11.56 21.52
N ALA A 19 4.10 11.66 20.26
CA ALA A 19 4.51 12.70 19.35
C ALA A 19 3.52 12.85 18.19
N LEU A 20 3.57 14.00 17.53
CA LEU A 20 2.85 14.27 16.28
C LEU A 20 3.84 14.73 15.22
N GLY A 21 3.79 14.10 14.05
CA GLY A 21 4.51 14.52 12.85
C GLY A 21 3.50 14.93 11.78
N ARG A 22 3.91 15.84 10.89
CA ARG A 22 3.07 16.33 9.79
C ARG A 22 3.89 16.45 8.52
N LEU A 23 3.28 16.14 7.40
CA LEU A 23 3.74 16.53 6.06
C LEU A 23 2.72 17.53 5.49
N PRO A 24 3.15 18.62 4.83
CA PRO A 24 2.23 19.51 4.13
C PRO A 24 1.41 18.73 3.08
N ALA A 25 0.14 19.07 2.91
CA ALA A 25 -0.71 18.42 1.89
C ALA A 25 -0.18 18.59 0.46
N ALA A 26 0.56 19.68 0.21
CA ALA A 26 1.23 19.94 -1.07
C ALA A 26 2.56 19.18 -1.25
N THR A 27 2.95 18.30 -0.32
CA THR A 27 4.15 17.48 -0.47
C THR A 27 4.01 16.59 -1.69
N ARG A 28 4.96 16.71 -2.62
CA ARG A 28 4.98 15.91 -3.84
C ARG A 28 5.92 14.73 -3.72
N ASP A 29 5.52 13.65 -4.38
CA ASP A 29 6.32 12.47 -4.59
C ASP A 29 7.38 12.70 -5.68
N ALA A 30 8.26 11.72 -5.93
CA ALA A 30 9.28 11.85 -6.96
C ALA A 30 8.74 11.87 -8.41
N MET A 31 7.46 11.58 -8.60
CA MET A 31 6.77 11.59 -9.90
C MET A 31 6.04 12.92 -10.14
N GLY A 32 5.99 13.79 -9.13
CA GLY A 32 5.36 15.10 -9.20
C GLY A 32 3.92 15.13 -8.71
N ASP A 33 3.33 14.00 -8.29
CA ASP A 33 1.99 13.97 -7.72
C ASP A 33 2.04 14.36 -6.23
N THR A 34 0.95 14.91 -5.67
CA THR A 34 0.86 15.03 -4.21
C THR A 34 0.82 13.64 -3.58
N LEU A 35 1.34 13.49 -2.36
CA LEU A 35 1.32 12.20 -1.66
C LEU A 35 -0.10 11.66 -1.40
N GLY A 36 -1.10 12.54 -1.41
CA GLY A 36 -2.50 12.16 -1.24
C GLY A 36 -2.81 11.56 0.13
N SER A 37 -3.86 10.74 0.17
CA SER A 37 -4.16 9.86 1.32
C SER A 37 -3.27 8.62 1.25
N LEU A 38 -3.01 8.02 2.41
CA LEU A 38 -2.26 6.76 2.53
C LEU A 38 -3.21 5.67 3.03
N SER A 39 -3.36 4.60 2.25
CA SER A 39 -4.17 3.45 2.69
C SER A 39 -3.39 2.54 3.64
N ALA A 40 -2.06 2.45 3.49
CA ALA A 40 -1.22 1.64 4.37
C ALA A 40 0.13 2.27 4.72
N MET A 41 0.67 1.84 5.86
CA MET A 41 1.99 2.22 6.35
C MET A 41 2.62 1.07 7.14
N ALA A 42 3.89 0.81 6.90
CA ALA A 42 4.69 -0.17 7.65
C ALA A 42 6.10 0.35 7.93
N LEU A 43 6.72 -0.13 9.01
CA LEU A 43 8.11 0.16 9.34
C LEU A 43 9.04 -0.71 8.48
N GLU A 44 9.95 -0.10 7.73
CA GLU A 44 10.92 -0.80 6.88
C GLU A 44 11.79 -1.73 7.77
N PRO A 45 11.81 -3.05 7.50
CA PRO A 45 12.58 -4.00 8.30
C PRO A 45 14.05 -3.62 8.43
N GLY A 46 14.59 -3.64 9.64
CA GLY A 46 15.99 -3.28 9.93
C GLY A 46 16.31 -1.78 9.90
N SER A 47 15.36 -0.92 9.53
CA SER A 47 15.57 0.54 9.51
C SER A 47 15.55 1.17 10.90
N TRP A 48 14.89 0.53 11.87
CA TRP A 48 14.76 1.06 13.23
C TRP A 48 16.13 1.23 13.90
N ARG A 49 16.31 2.40 14.51
CA ARG A 49 17.49 2.77 15.29
C ARG A 49 17.01 3.48 16.55
N ALA A 50 17.53 3.06 17.70
CA ALA A 50 17.42 3.84 18.94
C ALA A 50 18.75 4.58 19.17
N LYS A 51 18.69 5.88 19.48
CA LYS A 51 19.87 6.69 19.81
C LYS A 51 19.57 7.59 20.99
N GLY A 52 20.13 7.27 22.15
CA GLY A 52 19.85 7.98 23.40
C GLY A 52 18.35 7.93 23.74
N HIS A 53 17.72 9.10 23.88
CA HIS A 53 16.27 9.24 24.13
C HIS A 53 15.42 9.38 22.86
N GLY A 54 15.99 9.09 21.67
CA GLY A 54 15.30 9.23 20.39
C GLY A 54 15.28 7.94 19.56
N PHE A 55 14.41 7.95 18.55
CA PHE A 55 14.23 6.84 17.61
C PHE A 55 14.23 7.35 16.18
N SER A 56 14.70 6.53 15.25
CA SER A 56 14.58 6.82 13.82
C SER A 56 14.37 5.55 13.03
N GLY A 57 13.92 5.72 11.79
CA GLY A 57 13.68 4.64 10.86
C GLY A 57 13.06 5.14 9.58
N VAL A 58 12.50 4.23 8.80
CA VAL A 58 11.82 4.54 7.55
C VAL A 58 10.44 3.91 7.59
N PHE A 59 9.40 4.73 7.42
CA PHE A 59 8.09 4.24 7.04
C PHE A 59 8.06 4.02 5.53
N VAL A 60 7.55 2.87 5.10
CA VAL A 60 7.08 2.68 3.73
C VAL A 60 5.58 2.85 3.77
N THR A 61 5.06 3.72 2.91
CA THR A 61 3.63 3.99 2.80
C THR A 61 3.14 3.62 1.41
N LEU A 62 1.86 3.29 1.32
CA LEU A 62 1.15 2.96 0.10
C LEU A 62 0.02 3.98 -0.05
N GLY A 63 -0.01 4.67 -1.18
CA GLY A 63 -1.11 5.56 -1.53
C GLY A 63 -2.33 4.80 -2.02
N ASP A 64 -3.48 5.43 -1.84
CA ASP A 64 -4.79 5.05 -2.41
C ASP A 64 -4.74 5.08 -3.97
N ARG A 65 -5.80 4.65 -4.65
CA ARG A 65 -5.98 4.70 -6.12
C ARG A 65 -6.12 6.10 -6.71
N GLY A 66 -6.00 7.14 -5.90
CA GLY A 66 -6.02 8.54 -6.34
C GLY A 66 -7.42 9.17 -6.36
N PHE A 67 -7.44 10.50 -6.51
CA PHE A 67 -8.67 11.29 -6.41
C PHE A 67 -9.69 10.88 -7.46
N ASN A 68 -10.91 10.59 -7.01
CA ASN A 68 -12.05 10.36 -7.87
C ASN A 68 -13.32 11.02 -7.29
N VAL A 69 -14.11 11.63 -8.18
CA VAL A 69 -15.46 12.13 -7.93
C VAL A 69 -16.32 11.66 -9.10
N PRO A 70 -16.85 10.42 -9.03
CA PRO A 70 -17.53 9.79 -10.15
C PRO A 70 -18.74 10.58 -10.67
N GLU A 71 -19.45 11.27 -9.77
CA GLU A 71 -20.63 12.07 -10.08
C GLU A 71 -20.30 13.28 -10.96
N GLU A 72 -19.06 13.76 -10.88
CA GLU A 72 -18.54 14.89 -11.66
C GLU A 72 -17.63 14.44 -12.82
N GLY A 73 -17.43 13.13 -13.01
CA GLY A 73 -16.54 12.59 -14.03
C GLY A 73 -15.06 12.95 -13.83
N LYS A 74 -14.65 13.30 -12.61
CA LYS A 74 -13.27 13.70 -12.30
C LYS A 74 -12.51 12.52 -11.72
N PHE A 75 -11.42 12.13 -12.38
CA PHE A 75 -10.58 11.01 -11.94
C PHE A 75 -9.10 11.33 -12.17
N SER A 76 -8.28 10.94 -11.22
CA SER A 76 -6.83 10.90 -11.37
C SER A 76 -6.42 9.48 -11.74
N ASP A 77 -5.78 9.32 -12.89
CA ASP A 77 -5.18 8.05 -13.27
C ASP A 77 -3.85 7.87 -12.52
N TYR A 78 -3.97 7.43 -11.27
CA TYR A 78 -2.85 7.29 -10.35
C TYR A 78 -2.25 5.88 -10.45
N ALA A 79 -1.03 5.77 -10.98
CA ALA A 79 -0.31 4.51 -10.94
C ALA A 79 0.16 4.18 -9.51
N THR A 80 -0.12 2.96 -9.04
CA THR A 80 0.23 2.48 -7.71
C THR A 80 1.73 2.61 -7.45
N ARG A 81 2.08 3.07 -6.25
CA ARG A 81 3.47 3.32 -5.86
C ARG A 81 3.62 3.30 -4.35
N VAL A 82 4.83 3.00 -3.89
CA VAL A 82 5.20 3.10 -2.48
C VAL A 82 6.10 4.31 -2.24
N HIS A 83 5.95 4.94 -1.08
CA HIS A 83 6.78 6.06 -0.65
C HIS A 83 7.61 5.67 0.56
N ARG A 84 8.89 6.04 0.55
CA ARG A 84 9.77 5.92 1.71
C ARG A 84 9.83 7.27 2.41
N ILE A 85 9.43 7.30 3.68
CA ILE A 85 9.42 8.49 4.53
C ILE A 85 10.30 8.19 5.73
N ALA A 86 11.47 8.81 5.79
CA ALA A 86 12.31 8.72 6.97
C ALA A 86 11.64 9.46 8.13
N PHE A 87 11.72 8.91 9.33
CA PHE A 87 11.28 9.58 10.54
C PHE A 87 12.40 9.70 11.56
N GLU A 88 12.33 10.76 12.36
CA GLU A 88 13.15 10.95 13.55
C GLU A 88 12.28 11.48 14.69
N LEU A 89 12.32 10.78 15.83
CA LEU A 89 11.66 11.15 17.07
C LEU A 89 12.72 11.60 18.07
N LYS A 90 12.64 12.86 18.50
CA LYS A 90 13.47 13.45 19.57
C LYS A 90 12.56 14.06 20.64
N GLY A 91 12.53 13.46 21.82
CA GLY A 91 11.56 13.84 22.85
C GLY A 91 10.13 13.61 22.36
N THR A 92 9.34 14.67 22.21
CA THR A 92 7.96 14.64 21.69
C THR A 92 7.85 15.16 20.25
N THR A 93 8.98 15.45 19.60
CA THR A 93 9.01 15.98 18.23
C THR A 93 9.25 14.85 17.23
N LEU A 94 8.28 14.61 16.33
CA LEU A 94 8.40 13.67 15.22
C LEU A 94 8.62 14.43 13.91
N THR A 95 9.81 14.33 13.36
CA THR A 95 10.15 14.87 12.04
C THR A 95 9.96 13.80 10.98
N LEU A 96 9.29 14.14 9.87
CA LEU A 96 9.07 13.28 8.72
C LEU A 96 9.80 13.85 7.51
N THR A 97 10.45 13.01 6.72
CA THR A 97 11.21 13.44 5.53
C THR A 97 10.97 12.45 4.39
N PRO A 98 10.23 12.83 3.33
CA PRO A 98 10.11 12.02 2.12
C PRO A 98 11.49 11.75 1.51
N ARG A 99 11.73 10.50 1.10
CA ARG A 99 13.05 10.06 0.60
C ARG A 99 13.01 9.50 -0.81
N ALA A 100 12.00 8.70 -1.12
CA ALA A 100 11.91 8.03 -2.40
C ALA A 100 10.47 7.63 -2.72
N THR A 101 10.19 7.50 -4.01
CA THR A 101 8.97 6.89 -4.54
C THR A 101 9.34 5.79 -5.50
N ARG A 102 8.54 4.73 -5.55
CA ARG A 102 8.73 3.62 -6.48
C ARG A 102 7.38 3.13 -6.98
N TYR A 103 7.23 3.08 -8.30
CA TYR A 103 6.06 2.46 -8.92
C TYR A 103 5.98 0.98 -8.60
N VAL A 104 4.75 0.51 -8.44
CA VAL A 104 4.42 -0.90 -8.62
C VAL A 104 4.11 -1.12 -10.09
N ARG A 105 4.74 -2.12 -10.68
CA ARG A 105 4.58 -2.47 -12.10
C ARG A 105 3.99 -3.85 -12.23
N ASP A 106 3.14 -4.06 -13.22
CA ASP A 106 2.46 -5.33 -13.43
C ASP A 106 3.40 -6.44 -13.98
N GLU A 107 2.85 -7.62 -14.31
CA GLU A 107 3.59 -8.75 -14.89
C GLU A 107 4.31 -8.37 -16.19
N LYS A 108 3.78 -7.41 -16.93
CA LYS A 108 4.29 -6.97 -18.24
C LYS A 108 5.26 -5.80 -18.10
N GLY A 109 5.51 -5.32 -16.88
CA GLY A 109 6.35 -4.15 -16.60
C GLY A 109 5.61 -2.81 -16.82
N GLY A 110 4.33 -2.86 -17.14
CA GLY A 110 3.47 -1.70 -17.31
C GLY A 110 3.19 -1.00 -15.98
N LEU A 111 2.84 0.29 -16.06
CA LEU A 111 2.26 0.98 -14.91
C LEU A 111 0.85 0.44 -14.67
N THR A 112 0.46 0.36 -13.40
CA THR A 112 -0.94 0.12 -13.02
C THR A 112 -1.78 1.39 -13.24
N THR A 113 -3.07 1.30 -12.97
CA THR A 113 -4.00 2.43 -12.93
C THR A 113 -4.87 2.35 -11.68
N GLY A 114 -5.26 3.51 -11.13
CA GLY A 114 -6.24 3.60 -10.06
C GLY A 114 -7.68 3.74 -10.56
N LEU A 115 -7.90 3.68 -11.88
CA LEU A 115 -9.23 3.80 -12.45
C LEU A 115 -10.05 2.53 -12.23
N ASP A 116 -11.36 2.72 -12.00
CA ASP A 116 -12.33 1.63 -11.89
C ASP A 116 -12.31 0.76 -13.16
N PRO A 117 -12.15 -0.56 -13.03
CA PRO A 117 -12.11 -1.47 -14.19
C PRO A 117 -13.46 -1.63 -14.90
N GLY A 118 -14.57 -1.32 -14.22
CA GLY A 118 -15.91 -1.74 -14.60
C GLY A 118 -15.96 -3.25 -14.87
N ALA A 119 -16.67 -3.66 -15.93
CA ALA A 119 -16.67 -5.06 -16.37
C ALA A 119 -15.38 -5.49 -17.10
N GLY A 120 -14.36 -4.64 -17.15
CA GLY A 120 -13.13 -4.87 -17.88
C GLY A 120 -12.16 -5.79 -17.14
N THR A 121 -11.49 -6.66 -17.89
CA THR A 121 -10.54 -7.62 -17.34
C THR A 121 -9.31 -7.79 -18.23
N THR A 122 -8.22 -8.26 -17.65
CA THR A 122 -6.99 -8.66 -18.32
C THR A 122 -6.50 -9.98 -17.74
N ARG A 123 -5.69 -10.73 -18.51
CA ARG A 123 -5.06 -11.96 -18.02
C ARG A 123 -3.58 -11.71 -17.76
N GLN A 124 -3.15 -11.93 -16.51
CA GLN A 124 -1.76 -11.89 -16.04
C GLN A 124 -1.59 -12.91 -14.93
N PHE A 125 -0.39 -13.48 -14.76
CA PHE A 125 -0.09 -14.52 -13.76
C PHE A 125 -1.10 -15.69 -13.78
N GLU A 126 -1.56 -16.05 -14.98
CA GLU A 126 -2.61 -17.06 -15.21
C GLU A 126 -3.98 -16.77 -14.55
N ALA A 127 -4.18 -15.58 -13.99
CA ALA A 127 -5.40 -15.11 -13.34
C ALA A 127 -6.14 -14.08 -14.21
N LEU A 128 -7.45 -13.95 -13.98
CA LEU A 128 -8.26 -12.86 -14.52
C LEU A 128 -8.23 -11.70 -13.52
N LEU A 129 -7.78 -10.53 -13.95
CA LEU A 129 -7.52 -9.37 -13.10
C LEU A 129 -8.29 -8.14 -13.60
N PRO A 130 -8.60 -7.17 -12.73
CA PRO A 130 -9.34 -5.96 -13.09
C PRO A 130 -8.53 -5.08 -14.05
N SER A 131 -9.15 -4.61 -15.15
CA SER A 131 -8.50 -3.71 -16.10
C SER A 131 -9.55 -2.95 -16.92
N PRO A 132 -9.51 -1.62 -17.01
CA PRO A 132 -10.46 -0.86 -17.82
C PRO A 132 -10.33 -1.24 -19.31
N THR A 133 -11.44 -1.22 -20.04
CA THR A 133 -11.44 -1.47 -21.50
C THR A 133 -11.31 -0.21 -22.34
N LYS A 134 -11.48 0.97 -21.74
CA LYS A 134 -11.51 2.28 -22.41
C LYS A 134 -10.87 3.34 -21.52
N GLY A 135 -10.65 4.53 -22.10
CA GLY A 135 -10.07 5.67 -21.39
C GLY A 135 -8.56 5.55 -21.21
N THR A 136 -7.99 6.44 -20.40
CA THR A 136 -6.53 6.51 -20.20
C THR A 136 -6.00 5.22 -19.57
N GLY A 137 -6.76 4.60 -18.66
CA GLY A 137 -6.43 3.33 -17.98
C GLY A 137 -6.52 2.07 -18.84
N ALA A 138 -6.99 2.16 -20.10
CA ALA A 138 -7.31 0.98 -20.90
C ALA A 138 -6.16 -0.03 -20.98
N GLY A 139 -6.45 -1.29 -20.65
CA GLY A 139 -5.51 -2.41 -20.71
C GLY A 139 -4.48 -2.48 -19.58
N ARG A 140 -4.45 -1.49 -18.67
CA ARG A 140 -3.60 -1.52 -17.47
C ARG A 140 -4.33 -2.21 -16.33
N LEU A 141 -3.56 -2.91 -15.50
CA LEU A 141 -4.07 -3.50 -14.26
C LEU A 141 -4.59 -2.39 -13.34
N SER A 142 -5.89 -2.45 -13.01
CA SER A 142 -6.48 -1.61 -11.97
C SER A 142 -6.05 -2.12 -10.61
N VAL A 143 -5.65 -1.22 -9.72
CA VAL A 143 -5.30 -1.57 -8.35
C VAL A 143 -5.82 -0.49 -7.41
N ASP A 144 -6.66 -0.88 -6.47
CA ASP A 144 -7.07 -0.07 -5.35
C ASP A 144 -6.33 -0.50 -4.08
N ALA A 145 -5.20 0.13 -3.83
CA ALA A 145 -4.14 -0.45 -3.02
C ALA A 145 -4.34 -0.16 -1.51
N GLU A 146 -4.82 -1.13 -0.75
CA GLU A 146 -5.29 -0.89 0.63
C GLU A 146 -4.37 -1.40 1.75
N GLY A 147 -3.51 -2.38 1.46
CA GLY A 147 -2.70 -3.07 2.46
C GLY A 147 -1.24 -3.14 2.06
N LEU A 148 -0.33 -3.16 3.03
CA LEU A 148 1.12 -3.24 2.79
C LEU A 148 1.79 -4.16 3.81
N ALA A 149 2.53 -5.16 3.33
CA ALA A 149 3.41 -5.99 4.14
C ALA A 149 4.83 -5.98 3.57
N LEU A 150 5.84 -5.77 4.43
CA LEU A 150 7.24 -5.66 4.03
C LEU A 150 8.04 -6.89 4.46
N CYS A 151 8.87 -7.41 3.57
CA CYS A 151 9.80 -8.50 3.85
C CYS A 151 11.19 -7.98 4.22
N ALA A 152 11.94 -8.77 4.98
CA ALA A 152 13.31 -8.43 5.36
C ALA A 152 14.28 -8.31 4.16
N ASP A 153 13.99 -9.02 3.07
CA ASP A 153 14.74 -8.98 1.80
C ASP A 153 14.25 -7.89 0.83
N LYS A 154 13.45 -6.93 1.34
CA LYS A 154 12.88 -5.77 0.61
C LYS A 154 11.80 -6.11 -0.42
N ARG A 155 11.41 -7.38 -0.58
CA ARG A 155 10.14 -7.71 -1.22
C ARG A 155 8.98 -7.14 -0.39
N PHE A 156 7.83 -6.99 -1.02
CA PHE A 156 6.64 -6.51 -0.33
C PHE A 156 5.38 -7.08 -0.97
N PHE A 157 4.28 -7.02 -0.24
CA PHE A 157 2.96 -7.41 -0.72
C PHE A 157 2.02 -6.23 -0.59
N ILE A 158 1.12 -6.08 -1.57
CA ILE A 158 0.02 -5.12 -1.51
C ILE A 158 -1.32 -5.85 -1.68
N SER A 159 -2.36 -5.39 -0.99
CA SER A 159 -3.73 -5.87 -1.23
C SER A 159 -4.51 -4.88 -2.10
N ASP A 160 -5.54 -5.39 -2.78
CA ASP A 160 -6.34 -4.68 -3.78
C ASP A 160 -7.84 -4.74 -3.44
N GLU A 161 -8.51 -3.59 -3.31
CA GLU A 161 -9.94 -3.50 -2.97
C GLU A 161 -10.84 -3.96 -4.12
N PHE A 162 -10.49 -3.69 -5.39
CA PHE A 162 -11.33 -4.05 -6.53
C PHE A 162 -11.58 -5.57 -6.62
N ALA A 163 -10.55 -6.37 -6.36
CA ALA A 163 -10.60 -7.81 -6.62
C ALA A 163 -10.29 -8.67 -5.38
N ALA A 164 -10.04 -8.05 -4.22
CA ALA A 164 -9.55 -8.72 -3.02
C ALA A 164 -8.26 -9.55 -3.28
N ASN A 165 -7.48 -9.15 -4.27
CA ASN A 165 -6.21 -9.80 -4.61
C ASN A 165 -5.10 -9.35 -3.66
N ILE A 166 -4.07 -10.19 -3.52
CA ILE A 166 -2.80 -9.80 -2.92
C ILE A 166 -1.70 -9.99 -3.99
N TYR A 167 -0.98 -8.92 -4.31
CA TYR A 167 0.13 -8.94 -5.26
C TYR A 167 1.47 -9.04 -4.53
N ALA A 168 2.31 -9.97 -4.96
CA ALA A 168 3.68 -10.10 -4.48
C ALA A 168 4.62 -9.27 -5.35
N CYS A 169 5.41 -8.37 -4.73
CA CYS A 169 6.28 -7.44 -5.44
C CYS A 169 7.76 -7.70 -5.10
N ALA A 170 8.60 -7.69 -6.13
CA ALA A 170 10.04 -7.65 -6.00
C ALA A 170 10.51 -6.33 -5.40
N ALA A 171 11.75 -6.30 -4.94
CA ALA A 171 12.35 -5.14 -4.30
C ALA A 171 12.46 -3.90 -5.22
N ASP A 172 12.33 -4.06 -6.53
CA ASP A 172 12.32 -2.97 -7.52
C ASP A 172 10.90 -2.45 -7.85
N GLY A 173 9.86 -3.09 -7.31
CA GLY A 173 8.45 -2.73 -7.49
C GLY A 173 7.74 -3.53 -8.60
N ARG A 174 8.42 -4.44 -9.29
CA ARG A 174 7.77 -5.33 -10.25
C ARG A 174 6.94 -6.39 -9.52
N MET A 175 5.69 -6.58 -9.92
CA MET A 175 4.86 -7.69 -9.49
C MET A 175 5.44 -9.01 -10.00
N THR A 176 5.46 -10.00 -9.12
CA THR A 176 6.05 -11.33 -9.33
C THR A 176 5.02 -12.46 -9.18
N GLY A 177 3.83 -12.13 -8.70
CA GLY A 177 2.72 -13.08 -8.58
C GLY A 177 1.49 -12.42 -7.99
N VAL A 178 0.39 -13.15 -8.04
CA VAL A 178 -0.90 -12.78 -7.46
C VAL A 178 -1.45 -13.94 -6.65
N MET A 179 -2.07 -13.63 -5.51
CA MET A 179 -2.93 -14.53 -4.76
C MET A 179 -4.36 -14.00 -4.92
N THR A 180 -5.18 -14.75 -5.64
CA THR A 180 -6.60 -14.45 -5.79
C THR A 180 -7.39 -14.98 -4.61
N PRO A 181 -8.53 -14.36 -4.26
CA PRO A 181 -9.42 -14.96 -3.27
C PRO A 181 -10.00 -16.29 -3.79
N PRO A 182 -10.55 -17.15 -2.91
CA PRO A 182 -11.32 -18.32 -3.35
C PRO A 182 -12.47 -17.91 -4.28
N ASP A 183 -12.84 -18.76 -5.24
CA ASP A 183 -13.86 -18.46 -6.28
C ASP A 183 -15.17 -17.90 -5.72
N ALA A 184 -15.58 -18.35 -4.52
CA ALA A 184 -16.79 -17.88 -3.84
C ALA A 184 -16.78 -16.38 -3.48
N PHE A 185 -15.60 -15.75 -3.46
CA PHE A 185 -15.41 -14.34 -3.13
C PHE A 185 -14.97 -13.50 -4.32
N VAL A 186 -14.83 -14.09 -5.51
CA VAL A 186 -14.52 -13.35 -6.73
C VAL A 186 -15.75 -12.52 -7.13
N PRO A 187 -15.64 -11.19 -7.25
CA PRO A 187 -16.74 -10.34 -7.65
C PRO A 187 -17.36 -10.76 -8.99
N SER A 188 -18.69 -10.87 -9.03
CA SER A 188 -19.42 -11.23 -10.24
C SER A 188 -20.74 -10.48 -10.36
N ARG A 189 -21.14 -10.21 -11.61
CA ARG A 189 -22.42 -9.60 -11.96
C ARG A 189 -23.06 -10.42 -13.07
N LYS A 190 -24.29 -10.91 -12.83
CA LYS A 190 -25.07 -11.73 -13.79
C LYS A 190 -24.30 -12.97 -14.30
N GLY A 191 -23.53 -13.63 -13.42
CA GLY A 191 -22.80 -14.86 -13.74
C GLY A 191 -21.47 -14.66 -14.48
N ALA A 192 -21.04 -13.42 -14.70
CA ALA A 192 -19.74 -13.09 -15.25
C ALA A 192 -18.89 -12.35 -14.21
N VAL A 193 -17.57 -12.57 -14.23
CA VAL A 193 -16.62 -11.83 -13.38
C VAL A 193 -16.74 -10.34 -13.69
N SER A 194 -16.89 -9.55 -12.64
CA SER A 194 -16.99 -8.08 -12.69
C SER A 194 -16.51 -7.59 -11.34
N PHE A 195 -15.31 -7.01 -11.34
CA PHE A 195 -14.68 -6.38 -10.20
C PHE A 195 -15.34 -5.04 -9.88
#